data_AF-A0A2M7M485-F1
#
_entry.id   AF-A0A2M7M485-F1
#
_cell.length_a   1.000
_cell.length_b   1.000
_cell.length_c   1.000
_cell.angle_alpha   90.00
_cell.angle_beta   90.00
_cell.angle_gamma   90.00
#
_symmetry.space_group_name_H-M   'P 1'
#
loop_
_entity.id
_entity.type
_entity.pdbx_description
1 polymer ?
#
loop_
_entity_poly.entity_id
_entity_poly.type
_entity_poly.pdbx_seq_one_letter_code
_entity_poly.pdbx_strand_id
1 'polypeptide(L)'
;PSAKVMSWQAQLPKTKSRKSVGSELRQWPVQLHLVSPAAPYFKNADLVLVADCVPFAYADFHQDFLKGKAIAIGCPKLDDVDAYIEKITQIIKTANPKSIEVIHMEVPCCYGLVHIAKESLRKSGENIPFESVIIGIKGEVMATEV
;
A
#
# COMPACT_ATOMS: atom_id res chain seq x y z
N PRO A 1 23.11 4.46 -3.26
CA PRO A 1 23.14 4.14 -4.71
C PRO A 1 21.86 4.61 -5.42
N SER A 2 21.96 5.56 -6.35
CA SER A 2 20.82 6.13 -7.06
C SER A 2 20.35 5.21 -8.20
N ALA A 3 19.03 5.16 -8.44
CA ALA A 3 18.45 4.40 -9.54
C ALA A 3 18.66 5.08 -10.90
N LYS A 4 18.47 4.33 -12.00
CA LYS A 4 18.51 4.85 -13.38
C LYS A 4 17.40 5.90 -13.57
N VAL A 5 17.76 7.09 -14.06
CA VAL A 5 16.82 8.19 -14.34
C VAL A 5 16.13 7.93 -15.68
N MET A 6 14.81 8.07 -15.70
CA MET A 6 13.96 7.97 -16.90
C MET A 6 12.99 9.17 -16.92
N SER A 7 12.65 9.65 -18.11
CA SER A 7 11.66 10.73 -18.30
C SER A 7 10.78 10.44 -19.51
N TRP A 8 9.51 10.81 -19.43
CA TRP A 8 8.52 10.62 -20.49
C TRP A 8 7.87 11.96 -20.84
N GLN A 9 7.49 12.14 -22.11
CA GLN A 9 6.76 13.34 -22.54
C GLN A 9 5.29 13.23 -22.10
N ALA A 10 4.79 14.26 -21.40
CA ALA A 10 3.40 14.31 -20.99
C ALA A 10 2.49 14.50 -22.22
N GLN A 11 1.52 13.61 -22.41
CA GLN A 11 0.41 13.84 -23.34
C GLN A 11 -0.64 14.71 -22.65
N LEU A 12 -0.93 15.88 -23.21
CA LEU A 12 -1.94 16.79 -22.65
C LEU A 12 -3.33 16.14 -22.77
N PRO A 13 -4.04 15.92 -21.64
CA PRO A 13 -5.39 15.38 -21.70
C PRO A 13 -6.32 16.39 -22.39
N LYS A 14 -7.19 15.90 -23.29
CA LYS A 14 -8.30 16.70 -23.83
C LYS A 14 -9.15 17.17 -22.65
N THR A 15 -9.44 18.48 -22.61
CA THR A 15 -10.16 19.17 -21.53
C THR A 15 -11.48 18.47 -21.19
N LYS A 16 -11.48 17.66 -20.12
CA LYS A 16 -12.68 17.24 -19.41
C LYS A 16 -12.92 18.21 -18.26
N SER A 17 -14.17 18.61 -18.02
CA SER A 17 -14.54 19.39 -16.84
C SER A 17 -14.05 18.66 -15.58
N ARG A 18 -13.14 19.26 -14.80
CA ARG A 18 -12.68 18.70 -13.53
C ARG A 18 -13.86 18.67 -12.55
N LYS A 19 -14.44 17.49 -12.32
CA LYS A 19 -15.24 17.25 -11.12
C LYS A 19 -14.28 17.25 -9.93
N SER A 20 -14.62 17.95 -8.86
CA SER A 20 -13.85 17.86 -7.61
C SER A 20 -13.92 16.43 -7.09
N VAL A 21 -12.79 15.74 -7.02
CA VAL A 21 -12.69 14.42 -6.39
C VAL A 21 -12.39 14.64 -4.91
N GLY A 22 -13.26 14.10 -4.03
CA GLY A 22 -13.06 14.15 -2.59
C GLY A 22 -11.96 13.19 -2.14
N SER A 23 -11.30 13.50 -1.02
CA SER A 23 -10.33 12.59 -0.42
C SER A 23 -11.05 11.40 0.21
N GLU A 24 -10.62 10.18 -0.13
CA GLU A 24 -11.02 8.94 0.54
C GLU A 24 -10.18 8.62 1.80
N LEU A 25 -9.21 9.47 2.15
CA LEU A 25 -8.38 9.28 3.34
C LEU A 25 -9.20 9.53 4.61
N ARG A 26 -9.21 8.54 5.51
CA ARG A 26 -9.99 8.58 6.77
C ARG A 26 -9.13 8.44 8.03
N GLN A 27 -7.81 8.43 7.87
CA GLN A 27 -6.85 8.27 8.96
C GLN A 27 -5.62 9.15 8.78
N TRP A 28 -4.94 9.42 9.89
CA TRP A 28 -3.62 10.03 9.91
C TRP A 28 -2.91 9.64 11.22
N PRO A 29 -1.59 9.35 11.21
CA PRO A 29 -0.68 9.31 10.06
C PRO A 29 -0.90 8.07 9.16
N VAL A 30 -0.23 8.02 8.01
CA VAL A 30 -0.29 6.89 7.06
C VAL A 30 1.00 6.09 6.97
N GLN A 31 2.13 6.67 7.36
CA GLN A 31 3.45 6.04 7.33
C GLN A 31 3.53 4.88 8.33
N LEU A 32 3.89 3.69 7.88
CA LEU A 32 3.96 2.50 8.72
C LEU A 32 4.92 2.71 9.92
N HIS A 33 5.99 3.47 9.73
CA HIS A 33 6.89 3.86 10.82
C HIS A 33 6.19 4.66 11.94
N LEU A 34 5.15 5.44 11.62
CA LEU A 34 4.48 6.35 12.54
C LEU A 34 3.17 5.82 13.13
N VAL A 35 2.47 4.92 12.43
CA VAL A 35 1.19 4.40 12.91
C VAL A 35 1.37 3.54 14.16
N SER A 36 0.40 3.65 15.07
CA SER A 36 0.28 2.75 16.22
C SER A 36 -0.40 1.45 15.80
N PRO A 37 0.10 0.27 16.21
CA PRO A 37 -0.58 -1.00 15.99
C PRO A 37 -1.98 -1.08 16.57
N ALA A 38 -2.24 -0.35 17.66
CA ALA A 38 -3.52 -0.30 18.35
C ALA A 38 -4.46 0.80 17.82
N ALA A 39 -4.14 1.43 16.68
CA ALA A 39 -4.97 2.50 16.15
C ALA A 39 -6.37 2.00 15.78
N PRO A 40 -7.45 2.71 16.17
CA PRO A 40 -8.82 2.20 16.06
C PRO A 40 -9.28 1.99 14.62
N TYR A 41 -8.71 2.73 13.65
CA TYR A 41 -9.06 2.61 12.24
C TYR A 41 -8.59 1.31 11.59
N PHE A 42 -7.66 0.55 12.21
CA PHE A 42 -7.28 -0.78 11.72
C PHE A 42 -8.27 -1.88 12.15
N LYS A 43 -9.09 -1.63 13.18
CA LYS A 43 -9.93 -2.67 13.79
C LYS A 43 -10.99 -3.17 12.81
N ASN A 44 -10.96 -4.48 12.50
CA ASN A 44 -11.86 -5.13 11.54
C ASN A 44 -11.93 -4.39 10.18
N ALA A 45 -10.83 -3.74 9.78
CA ALA A 45 -10.74 -3.02 8.52
C ALA A 45 -10.24 -3.95 7.40
N ASP A 46 -10.53 -3.57 6.16
CA ASP A 46 -9.74 -4.01 5.01
C ASP A 46 -8.43 -3.22 5.03
N LEU A 47 -7.31 -3.90 5.31
CA LEU A 47 -6.00 -3.28 5.46
C LEU A 47 -5.29 -3.25 4.11
N VAL A 48 -4.89 -2.05 3.66
CA VAL A 48 -4.09 -1.87 2.46
C VAL A 48 -2.68 -1.41 2.82
N LEU A 49 -1.69 -2.23 2.49
CA LEU A 49 -0.26 -1.92 2.61
C LEU A 49 0.25 -1.40 1.27
N VAL A 50 0.85 -0.23 1.24
CA VAL A 50 1.12 0.47 -0.03
C VAL A 50 2.58 0.90 -0.13
N ALA A 51 3.23 0.57 -1.24
CA ALA A 51 4.56 1.10 -1.53
C ALA A 51 4.48 2.62 -1.77
N ASP A 52 5.39 3.41 -1.19
CA ASP A 52 5.34 4.88 -1.22
C ASP A 52 5.16 5.50 -2.62
N CYS A 53 5.70 4.87 -3.66
CA CYS A 53 5.60 5.37 -5.03
C CYS A 53 4.22 5.21 -5.66
N VAL A 54 3.37 4.30 -5.14
CA VAL A 54 2.09 3.93 -5.77
C VAL A 54 1.14 5.12 -5.88
N PRO A 55 0.83 5.89 -4.82
CA PRO A 55 -0.11 7.00 -4.93
C PRO A 55 0.36 8.12 -5.87
N PHE A 56 1.66 8.18 -6.15
CA PHE A 56 2.25 9.13 -7.10
C PHE A 56 2.25 8.60 -8.54
N ALA A 57 2.35 7.29 -8.74
CA ALA A 57 2.32 6.67 -10.05
C ALA A 57 0.88 6.43 -10.56
N TYR A 58 -0.02 6.00 -9.68
CA TYR A 58 -1.39 5.62 -10.02
C TYR A 58 -2.39 6.73 -9.66
N ALA A 59 -2.94 7.40 -10.69
CA ALA A 59 -3.73 8.62 -10.51
C ALA A 59 -5.05 8.41 -9.74
N ASP A 60 -5.71 7.26 -9.93
CA ASP A 60 -7.02 6.96 -9.34
C ASP A 60 -6.92 6.24 -7.98
N PHE A 61 -5.75 6.30 -7.32
CA PHE A 61 -5.42 5.56 -6.09
C PHE A 61 -6.47 5.68 -4.99
N HIS A 62 -6.96 6.89 -4.74
CA HIS A 62 -7.95 7.10 -3.69
C HIS A 62 -9.24 6.32 -3.95
N GLN A 63 -9.70 6.29 -5.21
CA GLN A 63 -10.96 5.65 -5.57
C GLN A 63 -10.85 4.13 -5.63
N ASP A 64 -9.75 3.62 -6.18
CA ASP A 64 -9.62 2.18 -6.45
C ASP A 64 -9.03 1.41 -5.26
N PHE A 65 -8.11 2.03 -4.50
CA PHE A 65 -7.33 1.32 -3.47
C PHE A 65 -7.48 1.87 -2.05
N LEU A 66 -7.97 3.10 -1.85
CA LEU A 66 -8.11 3.67 -0.49
C LEU A 66 -9.55 3.69 0.03
N LYS A 67 -10.52 3.85 -0.88
CA LYS A 67 -11.93 3.97 -0.53
C LYS A 67 -12.42 2.82 0.32
N GLY A 68 -12.91 3.12 1.52
CA GLY A 68 -13.43 2.11 2.44
C GLY A 68 -12.36 1.31 3.20
N LYS A 69 -11.06 1.45 2.88
CA LYS A 69 -9.94 0.71 3.48
C LYS A 69 -9.14 1.52 4.51
N ALA A 70 -8.36 0.83 5.34
CA ALA A 70 -7.37 1.42 6.25
C ALA A 70 -5.96 1.23 5.67
N ILE A 71 -5.13 2.27 5.68
CA ILE A 71 -3.86 2.31 4.94
C ILE A 71 -2.64 2.25 5.85
N ALA A 72 -1.57 1.60 5.42
CA ALA A 72 -0.24 1.89 5.91
C ALA A 72 0.76 1.88 4.74
N ILE A 73 1.62 2.89 4.66
CA ILE A 73 2.57 3.04 3.56
C ILE A 73 4.01 2.83 4.01
N GLY A 74 4.86 2.34 3.13
CA GLY A 74 6.30 2.23 3.39
C GLY A 74 7.11 1.78 2.17
N CYS A 75 8.42 1.92 2.26
CA CYS A 75 9.36 1.54 1.21
C CYS A 75 10.38 0.53 1.75
N PRO A 76 10.29 -0.76 1.40
CA PRO A 76 11.20 -1.80 1.91
C PRO A 76 12.68 -1.59 1.52
N LYS A 77 12.97 -0.68 0.59
CA LYS A 77 14.35 -0.30 0.21
C LYS A 77 14.96 0.75 1.13
N LEU A 78 14.13 1.58 1.75
CA LEU A 78 14.56 2.71 2.58
C LEU A 78 14.36 2.45 4.06
N ASP A 79 13.44 1.55 4.40
CA ASP A 79 12.98 1.30 5.76
C ASP A 79 13.52 0.00 6.35
N ASP A 80 13.31 -0.17 7.65
CA ASP A 80 13.66 -1.38 8.40
C ASP A 80 12.59 -2.47 8.20
N VAL A 81 12.96 -3.51 7.46
CA VAL A 81 12.12 -4.65 7.12
C VAL A 81 11.66 -5.42 8.35
N ASP A 82 12.56 -5.67 9.32
CA ASP A 82 12.24 -6.46 10.51
C ASP A 82 11.29 -5.69 11.43
N ALA A 83 11.51 -4.37 11.57
CA ALA A 83 10.61 -3.50 12.30
C ALA A 83 9.20 -3.46 11.67
N TYR A 84 9.11 -3.48 10.34
CA TYR A 84 7.82 -3.55 9.63
C TYR A 84 7.12 -4.89 9.81
N ILE A 85 7.86 -6.00 9.74
CA ILE A 85 7.29 -7.33 10.00
C ILE A 85 6.70 -7.39 11.41
N GLU A 86 7.45 -6.93 12.42
CA GLU A 86 6.98 -6.91 13.81
C GLU A 86 5.73 -6.02 13.95
N LYS A 87 5.77 -4.81 13.39
CA LYS A 87 4.66 -3.87 13.51
C LYS A 87 3.38 -4.35 12.82
N ILE A 88 3.49 -4.91 11.61
CA ILE A 88 2.33 -5.46 10.89
C ILE A 88 1.81 -6.70 11.62
N THR A 89 2.68 -7.56 12.15
CA THR A 89 2.27 -8.69 13.00
C THR A 89 1.44 -8.21 14.20
N GLN A 90 1.85 -7.12 14.85
CA GLN A 90 1.11 -6.53 15.96
C GLN A 90 -0.23 -5.92 15.52
N ILE A 91 -0.28 -5.23 14.38
CA ILE A 91 -1.53 -4.74 13.79
C ILE A 91 -2.50 -5.90 13.56
N ILE A 92 -2.03 -6.99 12.94
CA ILE A 92 -2.86 -8.17 12.64
C ILE A 92 -3.48 -8.73 13.93
N LYS A 93 -2.65 -9.00 14.95
CA LYS A 93 -3.11 -9.60 16.22
C LYS A 93 -4.04 -8.68 17.01
N THR A 94 -3.81 -7.37 16.96
CA THR A 94 -4.57 -6.41 17.79
C THR A 94 -5.86 -5.98 17.11
N ALA A 95 -5.84 -5.83 15.79
CA ALA A 95 -6.90 -5.20 15.03
C ALA A 95 -7.81 -6.21 14.31
N ASN A 96 -7.36 -7.45 14.10
CA ASN A 96 -8.09 -8.50 13.38
C ASN A 96 -8.65 -7.98 12.04
N PRO A 97 -7.79 -7.55 11.09
CA PRO A 97 -8.25 -7.03 9.82
C PRO A 97 -9.00 -8.12 9.03
N LYS A 98 -9.98 -7.71 8.23
CA LYS A 98 -10.82 -8.60 7.42
C LYS A 98 -10.08 -9.17 6.22
N SER A 99 -9.15 -8.38 5.68
CA SER A 99 -8.33 -8.68 4.50
C SER A 99 -7.04 -7.88 4.58
N ILE A 100 -6.00 -8.36 3.87
CA ILE A 100 -4.76 -7.63 3.64
C ILE A 100 -4.51 -7.56 2.13
N GLU A 101 -4.47 -6.36 1.60
CA GLU A 101 -4.10 -6.08 0.22
C GLU A 101 -2.74 -5.36 0.19
N VAL A 102 -1.83 -5.79 -0.68
CA VAL A 102 -0.54 -5.12 -0.88
C VAL A 102 -0.49 -4.49 -2.26
N ILE A 103 -0.43 -3.16 -2.34
CA ILE A 103 -0.25 -2.45 -3.60
C ILE A 103 1.21 -2.06 -3.76
N HIS A 104 1.87 -2.55 -4.80
CA HIS A 104 3.29 -2.37 -4.97
C HIS A 104 3.66 -2.12 -6.44
N MET A 105 4.81 -1.48 -6.66
CA MET A 105 5.30 -1.24 -8.01
C MET A 105 5.87 -2.52 -8.63
N GLU A 106 5.92 -2.60 -9.96
CA GLU A 106 6.54 -3.69 -10.73
C GLU A 106 8.06 -3.82 -10.52
N VAL A 107 8.70 -2.81 -9.90
CA VAL A 107 10.14 -2.81 -9.66
C VAL A 107 10.53 -3.77 -8.53
N PRO A 108 11.70 -4.43 -8.62
CA PRO A 108 12.09 -5.51 -7.71
C PRO A 108 12.14 -5.10 -6.24
N CYS A 109 12.44 -3.83 -5.94
CA CYS A 109 12.47 -3.37 -4.56
C CYS A 109 11.11 -3.45 -3.87
N CYS A 110 10.00 -3.27 -4.60
CA CYS A 110 8.67 -3.20 -4.00
C CYS A 110 8.09 -4.58 -3.65
N TYR A 111 8.63 -5.68 -4.21
CA TYR A 111 8.30 -7.06 -3.79
C TYR A 111 8.69 -7.35 -2.34
N GLY A 112 9.61 -6.56 -1.76
CA GLY A 112 9.92 -6.63 -0.34
C GLY A 112 8.69 -6.37 0.55
N LEU A 113 7.75 -5.52 0.11
CA LEU A 113 6.52 -5.25 0.88
C LEU A 113 5.58 -6.45 0.90
N VAL A 114 5.49 -7.18 -0.21
CA VAL A 114 4.74 -8.45 -0.29
C VAL A 114 5.35 -9.48 0.66
N HIS A 115 6.67 -9.60 0.67
CA HIS A 115 7.37 -10.49 1.60
C HIS A 115 7.09 -10.12 3.07
N ILE A 116 7.22 -8.84 3.42
CA ILE A 116 6.91 -8.33 4.76
C ILE A 116 5.48 -8.71 5.18
N ALA A 117 4.49 -8.49 4.32
CA ALA A 117 3.10 -8.78 4.63
C ALA A 117 2.85 -10.29 4.82
N LYS A 118 3.35 -11.14 3.91
CA LYS A 118 3.22 -12.60 4.01
C LYS A 118 3.91 -13.15 5.25
N GLU A 119 5.10 -12.65 5.58
CA GLU A 119 5.82 -13.05 6.79
C GLU A 119 5.11 -12.60 8.07
N SER A 120 4.52 -11.40 8.06
CA SER A 120 3.72 -10.89 9.18
C SER A 120 2.47 -11.74 9.42
N LEU A 121 1.77 -12.12 8.35
CA LEU A 121 0.66 -13.08 8.42
C LEU A 121 1.10 -14.41 9.02
N ARG A 122 2.20 -14.99 8.50
CA ARG A 122 2.76 -16.24 9.01
C ARG A 122 3.11 -16.17 10.50
N LYS A 123 3.75 -15.08 10.96
CA LYS A 123 4.10 -14.84 12.37
C LYS A 123 2.89 -14.54 13.24
N SER A 124 1.83 -13.98 12.66
CA SER A 124 0.60 -13.70 13.39
C SER A 124 -0.13 -14.99 13.80
N GLY A 125 -0.06 -16.02 12.95
CA GLY A 125 -0.84 -17.25 13.09
C GLY A 125 -2.30 -17.12 12.65
N GLU A 126 -2.72 -15.93 12.18
CA GLU A 126 -4.06 -15.66 11.70
C GLU A 126 -4.25 -16.10 10.25
N ASN A 127 -5.47 -16.52 9.92
CA ASN A 127 -5.85 -16.88 8.55
C ASN A 127 -6.70 -15.76 7.94
N ILE A 128 -6.04 -14.77 7.35
CA ILE A 128 -6.67 -13.59 6.75
C ILE A 128 -6.47 -13.63 5.23
N PRO A 129 -7.52 -13.37 4.43
CA PRO A 129 -7.39 -13.23 2.98
C PRO A 129 -6.29 -12.24 2.61
N PHE A 130 -5.40 -12.67 1.70
CA PHE A 130 -4.28 -11.89 1.22
C PHE A 130 -4.38 -11.73 -0.30
N GLU A 131 -4.09 -10.54 -0.79
CA GLU A 131 -3.89 -10.29 -2.23
C GLU A 131 -2.80 -9.22 -2.44
N SER A 132 -2.18 -9.21 -3.61
CA SER A 132 -1.26 -8.16 -4.03
C SER A 132 -1.54 -7.67 -5.43
N VAL A 133 -1.43 -6.37 -5.64
CA VAL A 133 -1.66 -5.70 -6.93
C VAL A 133 -0.39 -5.01 -7.39
N ILE A 134 -0.02 -5.25 -8.65
CA ILE A 134 1.18 -4.70 -9.27
C ILE A 134 0.83 -3.46 -10.09
N ILE A 135 1.49 -2.34 -9.79
CA ILE A 135 1.40 -1.08 -10.53
C ILE A 135 2.66 -0.90 -11.39
N GLY A 136 2.45 -0.65 -12.68
CA GLY A 136 3.53 -0.36 -13.61
C GLY A 136 4.18 1.01 -13.34
N ILE A 137 5.43 1.20 -13.77
CA ILE A 137 6.11 2.50 -13.62
C ILE A 137 5.46 3.62 -14.43
N LYS A 138 4.51 3.30 -15.32
CA LYS A 138 3.71 4.28 -16.08
C LYS A 138 2.30 4.48 -15.51
N GLY A 139 1.98 3.88 -14.36
CA GLY A 139 0.72 4.08 -13.64
C GLY A 139 -0.44 3.21 -14.12
N GLU A 140 -0.17 2.12 -14.83
CA GLU A 140 -1.16 1.10 -15.18
C GLU A 140 -1.25 0.01 -14.10
N VAL A 141 -2.43 -0.57 -13.90
CA VAL A 141 -2.58 -1.82 -13.14
C VAL A 141 -2.15 -2.98 -14.04
N MET A 142 -1.17 -3.77 -13.60
CA MET A 142 -0.59 -4.84 -14.41
C MET A 142 -1.19 -6.21 -14.10
N ALA A 143 -1.26 -6.59 -12.83
CA ALA A 143 -1.68 -7.91 -12.40
C ALA A 143 -2.16 -7.89 -10.94
N THR A 144 -2.92 -8.93 -10.59
CA THR A 144 -3.34 -9.23 -9.23
C THR A 144 -2.93 -10.66 -8.91
N GLU A 145 -2.26 -10.85 -7.77
CA GLU A 145 -1.71 -12.11 -7.30
C GLU A 145 -2.32 -12.43 -5.92
N VAL A 146 -2.57 -13.71 -5.67
CA VAL A 146 -3.18 -14.23 -4.43
C VAL A 146 -2.16 -15.09 -3.70
#